data_AF-A0AAW1W980-F1
#
_entry.id   AF-A0AAW1W980-F1
#
_cell.length_a   1.000
_cell.length_b   1.000
_cell.length_c   1.000
_cell.angle_alpha   90.00
_cell.angle_beta   90.00
_cell.angle_gamma   90.00
#
_symmetry.space_group_name_H-M   'P 1'
#
loop_
_entity.id
_entity.type
_entity.pdbx_description
1 polymer ?
#
loop_
_entity_poly.entity_id
_entity_poly.type
_entity_poly.pdbx_seq_one_letter_code
_entity_poly.pdbx_strand_id
1 'polypeptide(L)'
;MFFVNKPEHGSFKVDSFSVSNFNLNPGNKVLSGKWDAKVSAQNPSGSRLNMDKVESNLYQKDVWLASGPFGSFSGYWNDFDSNYNSPNLMEFKFEANNVSAPAEEMEKEIKEAGGVTFNLRLNLMYVSRSSGFFFHMRRGSMKVTCKDLKLGLSVGANSGSLITDGKPKDCEVSNG
;
A
#
# COMPACT_ATOMS: atom_id res chain seq x y z
N MET A 1 -29.80 -14.66 -15.13
CA MET A 1 -28.73 -14.44 -14.14
C MET A 1 -27.78 -13.42 -14.75
N PHE A 2 -27.88 -12.14 -14.36
CA PHE A 2 -27.01 -11.11 -14.91
C PHE A 2 -25.66 -11.20 -14.22
N PHE A 3 -24.65 -11.72 -14.92
CA PHE A 3 -23.26 -11.54 -14.53
C PHE A 3 -22.95 -10.06 -14.72
N VAL A 4 -23.10 -9.28 -13.65
CA VAL A 4 -22.54 -7.93 -13.60
C VAL A 4 -21.02 -8.14 -13.61
N ASN A 5 -20.41 -7.99 -14.78
CA ASN A 5 -18.96 -7.82 -14.88
C ASN A 5 -18.62 -6.58 -14.06
N LYS A 6 -18.23 -6.79 -12.80
CA LYS A 6 -17.60 -5.78 -11.96
C LYS A 6 -16.43 -5.24 -12.80
N PRO A 7 -16.22 -3.92 -12.90
CA PRO A 7 -15.01 -3.43 -13.53
C PRO A 7 -13.85 -4.19 -12.88
N GLU A 8 -13.08 -4.89 -13.69
CA GLU A 8 -11.94 -5.69 -13.23
C GLU A 8 -10.89 -4.71 -12.70
N HIS A 9 -11.06 -4.28 -11.46
CA HIS A 9 -10.07 -3.49 -10.75
C HIS A 9 -8.80 -4.34 -10.66
N GLY A 10 -7.65 -3.72 -10.92
CA GLY A 10 -6.38 -4.42 -10.85
C GLY A 10 -6.17 -5.12 -9.51
N SER A 11 -5.42 -6.22 -9.50
CA SER A 11 -4.97 -6.84 -8.27
C SER A 11 -3.73 -6.12 -7.77
N PHE A 12 -3.63 -5.93 -6.46
CA PHE A 12 -2.50 -5.28 -5.79
C PHE A 12 -1.97 -6.21 -4.71
N LYS A 13 -0.65 -6.34 -4.62
CA LYS A 13 0.01 -7.16 -3.60
C LYS A 13 1.20 -6.45 -3.01
N VAL A 14 1.42 -6.61 -1.72
CA VAL A 14 2.65 -6.15 -1.07
C VAL A 14 3.70 -7.24 -1.20
N ASP A 15 4.72 -6.97 -2.01
CA ASP A 15 5.84 -7.90 -2.24
C ASP A 15 6.86 -7.83 -1.10
N SER A 16 7.12 -6.63 -0.61
CA SER A 16 8.00 -6.41 0.54
C SER A 16 7.53 -5.21 1.35
N PHE A 17 7.65 -5.29 2.66
CA PHE A 17 7.45 -4.16 3.57
C PHE A 17 8.50 -4.24 4.66
N SER A 18 9.18 -3.14 4.94
CA SER A 18 10.24 -3.11 5.95
C SER A 18 10.26 -1.78 6.68
N VAL A 19 10.82 -1.78 7.88
CA VAL A 19 11.08 -0.60 8.67
C VAL A 19 12.56 -0.53 9.05
N SER A 20 13.10 0.68 9.05
CA SER A 20 14.43 1.01 9.55
C SER A 20 14.35 2.22 10.49
N ASN A 21 15.36 2.39 11.35
CA ASN A 21 15.38 3.42 12.39
C ASN A 21 14.10 3.44 13.25
N PHE A 22 13.51 2.27 13.45
CA PHE A 22 12.33 2.10 14.29
C PHE A 22 12.71 2.45 15.72
N ASN A 23 11.99 3.42 16.29
CA ASN A 23 12.15 3.81 17.67
C ASN A 23 10.76 4.00 18.28
N LEU A 24 10.47 3.19 19.28
CA LEU A 24 9.22 3.19 20.01
C LEU A 24 9.47 3.68 21.42
N ASN A 25 8.81 4.76 21.83
CA ASN A 25 8.89 5.26 23.20
C ASN A 25 7.50 5.18 23.87
N PRO A 26 7.23 4.11 24.62
CA PRO A 26 5.98 3.94 25.37
C PRO A 26 5.71 5.08 26.35
N GLY A 27 6.74 5.56 27.06
CA GLY A 27 6.60 6.60 28.08
C GLY A 27 6.10 7.94 27.53
N ASN A 28 6.46 8.27 26.29
CA ASN A 28 6.02 9.49 25.60
C ASN A 28 4.94 9.23 24.54
N LYS A 29 4.51 7.98 24.33
CA LYS A 29 3.53 7.56 23.30
C LYS A 29 3.91 8.01 21.88
N VAL A 30 5.21 8.04 21.58
CA VAL A 30 5.73 8.44 20.28
C VAL A 30 6.40 7.30 19.54
N LEU A 31 6.29 7.36 18.21
CA LEU A 31 6.92 6.46 17.27
C LEU A 31 7.76 7.26 16.27
N SER A 32 8.95 6.75 15.96
CA SER A 32 9.74 7.19 14.82
C SER A 32 10.16 5.98 13.98
N GLY A 33 10.32 6.19 12.68
CA GLY A 33 10.76 5.13 11.77
C GLY A 33 10.70 5.55 10.32
N LYS A 34 11.36 4.73 9.49
CA LYS A 34 11.32 4.83 8.03
C LYS A 34 10.83 3.52 7.47
N TRP A 35 9.70 3.54 6.76
CA TRP A 35 9.13 2.36 6.13
C TRP A 35 9.33 2.41 4.63
N ASP A 36 9.67 1.26 4.06
CA ASP A 36 9.76 1.04 2.63
C ASP A 36 8.79 -0.08 2.25
N ALA A 37 7.89 0.19 1.30
CA ALA A 37 6.92 -0.76 0.79
C ALA A 37 7.10 -0.94 -0.72
N LYS A 38 7.08 -2.18 -1.19
CA LYS A 38 7.00 -2.52 -2.61
C LYS A 38 5.66 -3.19 -2.87
N VAL A 39 4.88 -2.60 -3.77
CA VAL A 39 3.54 -3.05 -4.11
C VAL A 39 3.50 -3.38 -5.59
N SER A 40 3.25 -4.64 -5.92
CA SER A 40 2.96 -5.07 -7.28
C SER A 40 1.50 -4.76 -7.62
N ALA A 41 1.27 -4.27 -8.84
CA ALA A 41 -0.06 -4.12 -9.40
C ALA A 41 -0.18 -4.80 -10.76
N GLN A 42 -1.32 -5.46 -10.97
CA GLN A 42 -1.66 -6.15 -12.22
C GLN A 42 -3.05 -5.74 -12.66
N ASN A 43 -3.19 -5.30 -13.91
CA ASN A 43 -4.48 -4.93 -14.49
C ASN A 43 -4.97 -6.03 -15.44
N PRO A 44 -6.00 -6.82 -15.09
CA PRO A 44 -6.51 -7.86 -15.98
C PRO A 44 -7.37 -7.29 -17.13
N SER A 45 -7.89 -6.06 -16.99
CA SER A 45 -8.92 -5.52 -17.87
C SER A 45 -8.46 -5.06 -19.26
N GLY A 46 -7.16 -5.13 -19.57
CA GLY A 46 -6.57 -4.62 -20.82
C GLY A 46 -6.78 -3.11 -21.07
N SER A 47 -7.40 -2.41 -20.12
CA SER A 47 -7.83 -1.02 -20.27
C SER A 47 -6.71 -0.07 -19.88
N ARG A 48 -6.55 0.96 -20.70
CA ARG A 48 -5.55 2.01 -20.57
C ARG A 48 -5.91 2.96 -19.43
N LEU A 49 -5.36 2.74 -18.24
CA LEU A 49 -5.55 3.62 -17.07
C LEU A 49 -4.41 4.64 -17.01
N ASN A 50 -4.65 5.91 -16.74
CA ASN A 50 -3.58 6.84 -16.41
C ASN A 50 -3.70 7.17 -14.94
N MET A 51 -2.69 6.88 -14.12
CA MET A 51 -2.75 7.24 -12.70
C MET A 51 -2.27 8.66 -12.52
N ASP A 52 -3.22 9.57 -12.33
CA ASP A 52 -2.91 11.00 -12.21
C ASP A 52 -2.39 11.35 -10.81
N LYS A 53 -2.89 10.65 -9.78
CA LYS A 53 -2.54 10.92 -8.39
C LYS A 53 -2.55 9.65 -7.56
N VAL A 54 -1.45 9.42 -6.83
CA VAL A 54 -1.35 8.34 -5.85
C VAL A 54 -1.08 8.94 -4.48
N GLU A 55 -2.06 8.79 -3.59
CA GLU A 55 -1.92 9.14 -2.18
C GLU A 55 -1.71 7.87 -1.38
N SER A 56 -0.63 7.79 -0.61
CA SER A 56 -0.31 6.63 0.20
C SER A 56 -0.24 7.02 1.67
N ASN A 57 -0.86 6.22 2.53
CA ASN A 57 -0.94 6.47 3.96
C ASN A 57 -0.67 5.19 4.74
N LEU A 58 0.20 5.31 5.74
CA LEU A 58 0.57 4.24 6.66
C LEU A 58 -0.18 4.43 7.98
N TYR A 59 -0.76 3.34 8.45
CA TYR A 59 -1.48 3.26 9.72
C TYR A 59 -0.92 2.13 10.57
N GLN A 60 -1.01 2.27 11.89
CA GLN A 60 -1.08 1.11 12.77
C GLN A 60 -2.52 0.98 13.25
N LYS A 61 -3.12 -0.19 13.01
CA LYS A 61 -4.57 -0.40 13.17
C LYS A 61 -5.35 0.72 12.46
N ASP A 62 -5.91 1.67 13.22
CA ASP A 62 -6.64 2.83 12.71
C ASP A 62 -5.96 4.19 13.02
N VAL A 63 -4.80 4.18 13.65
CA VAL A 63 -4.01 5.38 13.94
C VAL A 63 -3.12 5.69 12.74
N TRP A 64 -3.31 6.87 12.15
CA TRP A 64 -2.46 7.37 11.07
C TRP A 64 -1.07 7.68 11.59
N LEU A 65 -0.03 7.20 10.89
CA LEU A 65 1.37 7.38 11.29
C LEU A 65 2.12 8.31 10.34
N ALA A 66 2.01 8.08 9.03
CA ALA A 66 2.74 8.82 8.03
C ALA A 66 2.02 8.76 6.68
N SER A 67 2.18 9.82 5.89
CA SER A 67 1.88 9.81 4.46
C SER A 67 3.15 9.54 3.67
N GLY A 68 3.06 8.72 2.63
CA GLY A 68 4.13 8.60 1.66
C GLY A 68 4.14 9.82 0.73
N PRO A 69 5.18 9.98 -0.10
CA PRO A 69 5.22 11.07 -1.06
C PRO A 69 3.98 11.03 -1.95
N PHE A 70 3.43 12.20 -2.24
CA PHE A 70 2.44 12.37 -3.30
C PHE A 70 3.13 12.06 -4.63
N GLY A 71 3.02 10.81 -5.06
CA GLY A 71 3.48 10.40 -6.38
C GLY A 71 2.48 10.87 -7.41
N SER A 72 2.87 11.83 -8.25
CA SER A 72 2.33 11.86 -9.61
C SER A 72 3.14 10.82 -10.38
N PHE A 73 2.60 9.61 -10.51
CA PHE A 73 3.14 8.67 -11.48
C PHE A 73 2.72 9.19 -12.84
N SER A 74 3.51 10.09 -13.44
CA SER A 74 3.30 10.51 -14.82
C SER A 74 3.73 9.38 -15.76
N GLY A 75 2.89 8.35 -15.79
CA GLY A 75 3.05 7.16 -16.60
C GLY A 75 1.66 6.68 -16.98
N TYR A 76 1.43 6.60 -18.29
CA TYR A 76 0.26 5.88 -18.77
C TYR A 76 0.38 4.44 -18.29
N TRP A 77 -0.68 3.85 -17.75
CA TRP A 77 -0.84 2.38 -17.70
C TRP A 77 -0.99 1.76 -19.10
N ASN A 78 -0.32 2.35 -20.10
CA ASN A 78 -0.13 1.81 -21.43
C ASN A 78 1.28 1.26 -21.64
N ASP A 79 2.23 1.61 -20.76
CA ASP A 79 3.44 0.81 -20.56
C ASP A 79 3.22 -0.29 -19.51
N PHE A 80 2.01 -0.36 -18.91
CA PHE A 80 1.49 -1.56 -18.27
C PHE A 80 1.03 -2.51 -19.39
N ASP A 81 2.00 -2.89 -20.22
CA ASP A 81 1.81 -3.61 -21.46
C ASP A 81 0.92 -4.83 -21.24
N SER A 82 0.06 -5.04 -22.22
CA SER A 82 -0.69 -6.26 -22.51
C SER A 82 0.13 -7.56 -22.53
N ASN A 83 1.45 -7.49 -22.28
CA ASN A 83 2.22 -8.61 -21.79
C ASN A 83 1.79 -8.95 -20.35
N TYR A 84 0.82 -9.86 -20.28
CA TYR A 84 0.22 -10.53 -19.12
C TYR A 84 1.20 -11.05 -18.03
N ASN A 85 2.52 -10.87 -18.20
CA ASN A 85 3.57 -11.62 -17.52
C ASN A 85 4.47 -10.82 -16.56
N SER A 86 4.37 -9.49 -16.45
CA SER A 86 5.17 -8.72 -15.49
C SER A 86 4.33 -7.78 -14.61
N PRO A 87 4.20 -8.04 -13.31
CA PRO A 87 3.58 -7.09 -12.39
C PRO A 87 4.38 -5.80 -12.32
N ASN A 88 3.69 -4.65 -12.32
CA ASN A 88 4.35 -3.36 -12.17
C ASN A 88 4.61 -3.08 -10.69
N LEU A 89 5.85 -2.72 -10.37
CA LEU A 89 6.29 -2.53 -9.00
C LEU A 89 6.27 -1.05 -8.62
N MET A 90 5.48 -0.70 -7.61
CA MET A 90 5.42 0.63 -7.02
C MET A 90 6.20 0.63 -5.70
N GLU A 91 7.08 1.61 -5.53
CA GLU A 91 7.82 1.79 -4.29
C GLU A 91 7.27 2.99 -3.51
N PHE A 92 6.97 2.77 -2.23
CA PHE A 92 6.50 3.79 -1.32
C PHE A 92 7.45 3.90 -0.13
N LYS A 93 7.81 5.13 0.21
CA LYS A 93 8.65 5.45 1.36
C LYS A 93 7.85 6.30 2.33
N PHE A 94 7.87 5.94 3.60
CA PHE A 94 7.19 6.66 4.67
C PHE A 94 8.20 7.03 5.74
N GLU A 95 8.07 8.21 6.31
CA GLU A 95 8.89 8.66 7.42
C GLU A 95 7.97 9.23 8.50
N ALA A 96 8.12 8.72 9.72
CA ALA A 96 7.46 9.23 10.90
C ALA A 96 8.51 9.72 11.88
N ASN A 97 8.36 10.94 12.37
CA ASN A 97 9.27 11.57 13.31
C ASN A 97 8.50 12.00 14.56
N ASN A 98 8.63 11.24 15.64
CA ASN A 98 7.95 11.43 16.92
C ASN A 98 6.43 11.60 16.78
N VAL A 99 5.80 10.76 15.96
CA VAL A 99 4.34 10.79 15.77
C VAL A 99 3.65 10.12 16.95
N SER A 100 2.48 10.63 17.33
CA SER A 100 1.65 10.00 18.36
C SER A 100 1.21 8.62 17.89
N ALA A 101 1.51 7.59 18.68
CA ALA A 101 1.20 6.21 18.36
C ALA A 101 0.79 5.45 19.63
N PRO A 102 0.01 4.35 19.49
CA PRO A 102 -0.31 3.47 20.61
C PRO A 102 0.92 2.62 20.99
N ALA A 103 1.96 3.27 21.49
CA ALA A 103 3.29 2.68 21.66
C ALA A 103 3.31 1.57 22.70
N GLU A 104 2.52 1.68 23.77
CA GLU A 104 2.36 0.62 24.77
C GLU A 104 1.75 -0.65 24.15
N GLU A 105 0.73 -0.50 23.29
CA GLU A 105 0.11 -1.64 22.60
C GLU A 105 1.06 -2.28 21.60
N MET A 106 1.79 -1.47 20.84
CA MET A 106 2.80 -1.95 19.90
C MET A 106 3.91 -2.71 20.63
N GLU A 107 4.40 -2.20 21.76
CA GLU A 107 5.43 -2.86 22.55
C GLU A 107 4.94 -4.21 23.10
N LYS A 108 3.68 -4.26 23.55
CA LYS A 108 3.04 -5.51 23.96
C LYS A 108 2.94 -6.50 22.79
N GLU A 109 2.52 -6.05 21.61
CA GLU A 109 2.44 -6.88 20.40
C GLU A 109 3.84 -7.42 20.01
N ILE A 110 4.88 -6.61 20.11
CA ILE A 110 6.27 -7.04 19.90
C ILE A 110 6.66 -8.15 20.87
N LYS A 111 6.36 -7.98 22.16
CA LYS A 111 6.71 -8.95 23.22
C LYS A 111 5.94 -10.27 23.08
N GLU A 112 4.66 -10.21 22.76
CA GLU A 112 3.76 -11.38 22.75
C GLU A 112 3.75 -12.10 21.40
N ALA A 113 3.74 -11.35 20.30
CA ALA A 113 3.55 -11.87 18.94
C ALA A 113 4.79 -11.77 18.06
N GLY A 114 5.88 -11.19 18.55
CA GLY A 114 7.16 -11.06 17.83
C GLY A 114 7.12 -10.05 16.69
N GLY A 115 6.23 -9.05 16.74
CA GLY A 115 6.12 -8.05 15.69
C GLY A 115 5.02 -7.02 15.90
N VAL A 116 4.90 -6.08 14.96
CA VAL A 116 3.82 -5.07 14.94
C VAL A 116 3.10 -5.11 13.61
N THR A 117 1.78 -5.01 13.67
CA THR A 117 0.91 -5.01 12.51
C THR A 117 0.61 -3.61 12.00
N PHE A 118 0.82 -3.38 10.71
CA PHE A 118 0.52 -2.12 10.04
C PHE A 118 -0.52 -2.29 8.94
N ASN A 119 -1.17 -1.19 8.56
CA ASN A 119 -2.11 -1.12 7.46
C ASN A 119 -1.64 -0.06 6.46
N LEU A 120 -1.57 -0.43 5.18
CA LEU A 120 -1.26 0.49 4.09
C LEU A 120 -2.53 0.82 3.32
N ARG A 121 -2.83 2.11 3.15
CA ARG A 121 -3.97 2.60 2.36
C ARG A 121 -3.45 3.45 1.21
N LEU A 122 -3.84 3.07 -0.01
CA LEU A 122 -3.55 3.83 -1.23
C LEU A 122 -4.87 4.35 -1.81
N ASN A 123 -4.91 5.63 -2.15
CA ASN A 123 -5.99 6.25 -2.89
C ASN A 123 -5.46 6.66 -4.26
N LEU A 124 -5.97 6.03 -5.31
CA LEU A 124 -5.48 6.15 -6.67
C LEU A 124 -6.55 6.82 -7.51
N MET A 125 -6.23 7.99 -8.05
CA MET A 125 -7.05 8.64 -9.06
C MET A 125 -6.56 8.23 -10.44
N TYR A 126 -7.50 7.80 -11.29
CA TYR A 126 -7.17 7.35 -12.63
C TYR A 126 -8.06 7.96 -13.71
N VAL A 127 -7.51 8.06 -14.92
CA VAL A 127 -8.23 8.42 -16.15
C VAL A 127 -8.14 7.24 -17.11
N SER A 128 -9.26 6.56 -17.35
CA SER A 128 -9.33 5.54 -18.39
C SER A 128 -9.70 6.19 -19.72
N ARG A 129 -9.01 5.82 -20.80
CA ARG A 129 -9.39 6.16 -22.18
C ARG A 129 -9.91 4.92 -22.89
N SER A 130 -11.16 4.93 -23.35
CA SER A 130 -11.63 3.86 -24.24
C SER A 130 -11.06 4.06 -25.65
N SER A 131 -10.57 2.99 -26.27
CA SER A 131 -10.25 3.00 -27.70
C SER A 131 -11.55 2.88 -28.51
N GLY A 132 -11.80 3.83 -29.42
CA GLY A 132 -12.99 3.82 -30.28
C GLY A 132 -13.29 5.18 -30.92
N PHE A 133 -14.24 5.20 -31.86
CA PHE A 133 -14.65 6.39 -32.63
C PHE A 133 -15.24 7.51 -31.75
N PHE A 134 -15.72 7.15 -30.55
CA PHE A 134 -16.12 8.09 -29.50
C PHE A 134 -15.07 8.07 -28.39
N PHE A 135 -14.22 9.11 -28.34
CA PHE A 135 -13.23 9.30 -27.29
C PHE A 135 -13.91 9.60 -25.95
N HIS A 136 -14.17 8.56 -25.14
CA HIS A 136 -14.62 8.74 -23.78
C HIS A 136 -13.45 8.69 -22.80
N MET A 137 -13.20 9.81 -22.13
CA MET A 137 -12.35 9.84 -20.94
C MET A 137 -13.25 9.64 -19.72
N ARG A 138 -12.99 8.60 -18.93
CA ARG A 138 -13.63 8.43 -17.63
C ARG A 138 -12.61 8.65 -16.55
N ARG A 139 -12.93 9.55 -15.61
CA ARG A 139 -12.18 9.68 -14.36
C ARG A 139 -12.78 8.73 -13.34
N GLY A 140 -11.92 8.09 -12.56
CA GLY A 140 -12.34 7.25 -11.44
C GLY A 140 -11.34 7.34 -10.31
N SER A 141 -11.75 6.84 -9.16
CA SER A 141 -10.92 6.65 -7.98
C SER A 141 -11.01 5.20 -7.54
N MET A 142 -9.91 4.65 -7.06
CA MET A 142 -9.87 3.35 -6.42
C MET A 142 -9.13 3.47 -5.09
N LYS A 143 -9.65 2.78 -4.09
CA LYS A 143 -9.05 2.65 -2.76
C LYS A 143 -8.49 1.26 -2.63
N VAL A 144 -7.19 1.16 -2.42
CA VAL A 144 -6.47 -0.09 -2.17
C VAL A 144 -6.08 -0.13 -0.70
N THR A 145 -6.50 -1.15 0.02
CA THR A 145 -6.19 -1.33 1.45
C THR A 145 -5.48 -2.65 1.66
N CYS A 146 -4.20 -2.59 2.02
CA CYS A 146 -3.41 -3.75 2.42
C CYS A 146 -3.43 -3.84 3.95
N LYS A 147 -4.21 -4.79 4.47
CA LYS A 147 -4.40 -4.98 5.92
C LYS A 147 -3.40 -5.97 6.49
N ASP A 148 -3.19 -5.89 7.79
CA ASP A 148 -2.50 -6.88 8.61
C ASP A 148 -1.03 -7.11 8.20
N LEU A 149 -0.33 -6.07 7.76
CA LEU A 149 1.09 -6.14 7.38
C LEU A 149 1.95 -6.28 8.63
N LYS A 150 2.16 -7.51 9.08
CA LYS A 150 2.93 -7.82 10.29
C LYS A 150 4.42 -7.74 10.02
N LEU A 151 5.09 -6.76 10.60
CA LEU A 151 6.54 -6.64 10.61
C LEU A 151 7.13 -7.42 11.78
N GLY A 152 8.08 -8.30 11.50
CA GLY A 152 8.86 -8.99 12.52
C GLY A 152 9.82 -8.02 13.18
N LEU A 153 9.63 -7.80 14.48
CA LEU A 153 10.43 -6.90 15.30
C LEU A 153 10.64 -7.60 16.65
N SER A 154 11.88 -7.66 17.10
CA SER A 154 12.20 -8.07 18.47
C SER A 154 12.23 -6.83 19.39
N VAL A 155 12.13 -7.06 20.70
CA VAL A 155 12.19 -5.98 21.69
C VAL A 155 13.52 -5.23 21.56
N GLY A 156 13.45 -3.92 21.34
CA GLY A 156 14.62 -3.06 21.15
C GLY A 156 15.24 -3.11 19.75
N ALA A 157 14.66 -3.86 18.80
CA ALA A 157 15.10 -3.82 17.41
C ALA A 157 14.80 -2.46 16.77
N ASN A 158 15.74 -1.98 15.96
CA ASN A 158 15.62 -0.74 15.20
C ASN A 158 15.18 -0.98 13.74
N SER A 159 15.01 -2.23 13.34
CA SER A 159 14.66 -2.61 11.97
C SER A 159 13.90 -3.92 11.96
N GLY A 160 13.04 -4.07 10.97
CA GLY A 160 12.18 -5.24 10.82
C GLY A 160 11.65 -5.35 9.40
N SER A 161 11.21 -6.55 9.04
CA SER A 161 10.67 -6.85 7.71
C SER A 161 9.37 -7.63 7.81
N LEU A 162 8.59 -7.59 6.74
CA LEU A 162 7.31 -8.26 6.64
C LEU A 162 7.51 -9.76 6.88
N ILE A 163 6.80 -10.29 7.87
CA ILE A 163 6.69 -11.73 8.06
C ILE A 163 5.75 -12.22 6.96
N THR A 164 6.35 -12.77 5.90
CA THR A 164 5.62 -13.51 4.88
C THR A 164 5.99 -14.97 4.99
N ASP A 165 5.03 -15.88 4.83
CA ASP A 165 5.29 -17.31 4.64
C ASP A 165 5.84 -17.59 3.23
N GLY A 166 6.68 -16.68 2.70
CA GLY A 166 7.21 -16.70 1.34
C GLY A 166 6.24 -16.26 0.24
N LYS A 167 5.12 -15.61 0.58
CA LYS A 167 4.11 -15.15 -0.40
C LYS A 167 3.82 -13.65 -0.28
N PRO A 168 3.67 -12.91 -1.40
CA PRO A 168 3.16 -11.53 -1.39
C PRO A 168 1.78 -11.47 -0.73
N LYS A 169 1.48 -10.36 -0.06
CA LYS A 169 0.20 -10.16 0.62
C LYS A 169 -0.81 -9.45 -0.27
N ASP A 170 -1.94 -10.07 -0.54
CA ASP A 170 -3.00 -9.46 -1.34
C ASP A 170 -3.64 -8.26 -0.63
N CYS A 171 -4.01 -7.24 -1.41
CA CYS A 171 -4.69 -6.04 -0.93
C CYS A 171 -6.16 -6.01 -1.39
N GLU A 172 -7.01 -5.44 -0.56
CA GLU A 172 -8.43 -5.24 -0.86
C GLU A 172 -8.61 -4.00 -1.73
N VAL A 173 -9.35 -4.14 -2.84
CA VAL A 173 -9.64 -3.04 -3.76
C VAL A 173 -11.12 -2.70 -3.72
N SER A 174 -11.42 -1.42 -3.51
CA SER A 174 -12.77 -0.88 -3.45
C SER A 174 -12.89 0.38 -4.29
N ASN A 175 -14.12 0.70 -4.69
CA ASN A 175 -14.40 1.97 -5.38
C ASN A 175 -14.13 3.14 -4.44
N GLY A 176 -13.41 4.15 -4.96
CA GLY A 176 -13.02 5.34 -4.22
C GLY A 176 -14.14 6.33 -4.01
#